data_AF-A0A7S8MY23-F1
#
_entry.id   AF-A0A7S8MY23-F1
#
_cell.length_a   1.000
_cell.length_b   1.000
_cell.length_c   1.000
_cell.angle_alpha   90.00
_cell.angle_beta   90.00
_cell.angle_gamma   90.00
#
_symmetry.space_group_name_H-M   'P 1'
#
loop_
_entity.id
_entity.type
_entity.pdbx_description
1 polymer ?
#
loop_
_entity_poly.entity_id
_entity_poly.type
_entity_poly.pdbx_seq_one_letter_code
_entity_poly.pdbx_strand_id
1 'polypeptide(L)'
;MGLSGVPRLPSELLDRTRLERMLDDDAALVVLSSPAGMGKTVAMAQWAARTARRGVWVRVADGGGTPAVFAGQLALALHDHGLIGADNPLSSGQAVFQFVDEPWTLLRRGLAMVGELSLAIDESENLDDEAVAGVIRLVHDVATLSVRTTTRVPNGFVEPALAMSLSVRVLREDALALTDAEAAAVLDVEPDAPIIRDVLDHGGAPGLARLLTLDESATVGAHTRRTLREIDSSRISEIVESFLRIRRPAWDERFTVFLETICLADAVDVALASQLTGREDAGDLLDRAEREGLGQWRSQGSGRAALFEPSPFTQRALSASARRSLRPSRLRELSLVIAQWELDNGRPFEALRRAAAYREWPLITEIVRRHWNELLPYGSEITALFRGTPLTTLGRQPLVTTMLAIIANARPDHRLRAVEYFLLAAYGSRQRSATRDPADRVLLRAIESAAQRISGRDGSRVAREAFEIFDQMTPDDRARLGRNEPTVHNQIGTSLLYGETPRGRSRASAGRSRPATPAATGRDYRGSRCLRGPTRSAEIFPKHEPSRPGQSSATGPIGGRPATPAATCSWRTR
;
A
#
# COMPACT_ATOMS: atom_id res chain seq x y z
N MET A 1 -12.18 -18.28 -28.76
CA MET A 1 -12.11 -17.32 -29.88
C MET A 1 -11.87 -15.99 -29.22
N GLY A 2 -10.67 -15.41 -29.34
CA GLY A 2 -10.36 -14.11 -28.71
C GLY A 2 -11.01 -12.93 -29.44
N LEU A 3 -10.84 -11.73 -28.88
CA LEU A 3 -11.22 -10.49 -29.54
C LEU A 3 -10.40 -10.28 -30.81
N SER A 4 -10.97 -9.53 -31.75
CA SER A 4 -10.31 -9.10 -32.97
C SER A 4 -9.51 -7.80 -32.76
N GLY A 5 -8.44 -7.59 -33.51
CA GLY A 5 -7.60 -6.38 -33.41
C GLY A 5 -6.60 -6.36 -32.24
N VAL A 6 -6.42 -7.49 -31.53
CA VAL A 6 -5.53 -7.58 -30.35
C VAL A 6 -4.06 -7.38 -30.77
N PRO A 7 -3.28 -6.54 -30.07
CA PRO A 7 -1.87 -6.31 -30.41
C PRO A 7 -1.04 -7.58 -30.23
N ARG A 8 -0.01 -7.75 -31.06
CA ARG A 8 0.95 -8.86 -30.91
C ARG A 8 1.77 -8.67 -29.64
N LEU A 9 1.73 -9.68 -28.78
CA LEU A 9 2.54 -9.74 -27.57
C LEU A 9 3.85 -10.51 -27.83
N PRO A 10 4.98 -10.08 -27.24
CA PRO A 10 6.19 -10.89 -27.19
C PRO A 10 5.92 -12.28 -26.56
N SER A 11 6.52 -13.33 -27.12
CA SER A 11 6.32 -14.72 -26.68
C SER A 11 6.87 -15.04 -25.29
N GLU A 12 7.74 -14.19 -24.76
CA GLU A 12 8.45 -14.37 -23.48
C GLU A 12 7.72 -13.71 -22.29
N LEU A 13 6.49 -13.22 -22.50
CA LEU A 13 5.72 -12.60 -21.42
C LEU A 13 5.09 -13.67 -20.52
N LEU A 14 5.23 -13.47 -19.20
CA LEU A 14 4.58 -14.33 -18.21
C LEU A 14 3.06 -14.27 -18.35
N ASP A 15 2.43 -15.44 -18.35
CA ASP A 15 0.98 -15.57 -18.28
C ASP A 15 0.46 -15.28 -16.87
N ARG A 16 -0.44 -14.29 -16.78
CA ARG A 16 -1.01 -13.84 -15.51
C ARG A 16 -2.45 -14.29 -15.39
N THR A 17 -2.65 -15.61 -15.26
CA THR A 17 -3.98 -16.26 -15.21
C THR A 17 -4.91 -15.69 -14.14
N ARG A 18 -4.36 -15.11 -13.06
CA ARG A 18 -5.14 -14.39 -12.06
C ARG A 18 -5.82 -13.15 -12.65
N LEU A 19 -5.09 -12.33 -13.40
CA LEU A 19 -5.63 -11.13 -14.04
C LEU A 19 -6.59 -11.47 -15.16
N GLU A 20 -6.29 -12.50 -15.95
CA GLU A 20 -7.21 -12.99 -16.99
C GLU A 20 -8.57 -13.36 -16.39
N ARG A 21 -8.60 -14.12 -15.29
CA ARG A 21 -9.86 -14.45 -14.58
C ARG A 21 -10.58 -13.21 -14.03
N MET A 22 -9.83 -12.19 -13.61
CA MET A 22 -10.43 -10.94 -13.12
C MET A 22 -11.00 -10.08 -14.25
N LEU A 23 -10.45 -10.19 -15.47
CA LEU A 23 -10.95 -9.51 -16.67
C LEU A 23 -12.11 -10.25 -17.33
N ASP A 24 -12.10 -11.57 -17.23
CA ASP A 24 -13.18 -12.45 -17.70
C ASP A 24 -14.37 -12.51 -16.75
N ASP A 25 -14.32 -11.78 -15.62
CA ASP A 25 -15.44 -11.55 -14.70
C ASP A 25 -16.69 -11.07 -15.46
N ASP A 26 -17.89 -11.28 -14.91
CA ASP A 26 -19.16 -10.91 -15.56
C ASP A 26 -19.56 -9.44 -15.34
N ALA A 27 -18.66 -8.63 -14.78
CA ALA A 27 -18.86 -7.20 -14.66
C ALA A 27 -19.09 -6.54 -16.03
N ALA A 28 -20.05 -5.61 -16.08
CA ALA A 28 -20.36 -4.85 -17.29
C ALA A 28 -19.19 -3.96 -17.70
N LEU A 29 -18.46 -3.41 -16.72
CA LEU A 29 -17.27 -2.59 -16.92
C LEU A 29 -16.13 -3.06 -16.01
N VAL A 30 -14.97 -3.37 -16.61
CA VAL A 30 -13.72 -3.63 -15.86
C VAL A 30 -12.67 -2.62 -16.28
N VAL A 31 -12.08 -1.91 -15.32
CA VAL A 31 -11.12 -0.83 -15.55
C VAL A 31 -9.79 -1.20 -14.94
N LEU A 32 -8.72 -1.27 -15.73
CA LEU A 32 -7.36 -1.33 -15.23
C LEU A 32 -6.84 0.10 -15.10
N SER A 33 -6.73 0.60 -13.87
CA SER A 33 -6.34 1.98 -13.58
C SER A 33 -5.06 1.99 -12.76
N SER A 34 -3.95 2.36 -13.37
CA SER A 34 -2.66 2.45 -12.69
C SER A 34 -1.66 3.28 -13.50
N PRO A 35 -0.55 3.76 -12.91
CA PRO A 35 0.52 4.39 -13.66
C PRO A 35 1.18 3.48 -14.71
N ALA A 36 2.12 4.04 -15.47
CA ALA A 36 2.87 3.31 -16.49
C ALA A 36 3.68 2.14 -15.90
N GLY A 37 3.89 1.09 -16.71
CA GLY A 37 4.75 -0.05 -16.36
C GLY A 37 4.12 -1.14 -15.49
N MET A 38 2.87 -0.97 -15.05
CA MET A 38 2.10 -2.00 -14.32
C MET A 38 1.50 -3.12 -15.19
N GLY A 39 1.80 -3.12 -16.50
CA GLY A 39 1.39 -4.20 -17.40
C GLY A 39 -0.09 -4.21 -17.81
N LYS A 40 -0.82 -3.09 -17.70
CA LYS A 40 -2.25 -2.98 -18.07
C LYS A 40 -2.55 -3.50 -19.49
N THR A 41 -1.89 -2.93 -20.49
CA THR A 41 -2.07 -3.32 -21.91
C THR A 41 -1.71 -4.77 -22.14
N VAL A 42 -0.65 -5.28 -21.49
CA VAL A 42 -0.25 -6.68 -21.59
C VAL A 42 -1.32 -7.61 -21.01
N ALA A 43 -1.79 -7.33 -19.79
CA ALA A 43 -2.82 -8.13 -19.13
C ALA A 43 -4.14 -8.13 -19.91
N MET A 44 -4.56 -6.96 -20.41
CA MET A 44 -5.76 -6.87 -21.23
C MET A 44 -5.59 -7.61 -22.55
N ALA A 45 -4.42 -7.53 -23.22
CA ALA A 45 -4.16 -8.23 -24.47
C ALA A 45 -4.09 -9.75 -24.29
N GLN A 46 -3.50 -10.25 -23.19
CA GLN A 46 -3.51 -11.68 -22.84
C GLN A 46 -4.94 -12.20 -22.65
N TRP A 47 -5.77 -11.48 -21.88
CA TRP A 47 -7.19 -11.80 -21.73
C TRP A 47 -7.91 -11.75 -23.08
N ALA A 48 -7.75 -10.68 -23.85
CA ALA A 48 -8.43 -10.49 -25.13
C ALA A 48 -8.06 -11.59 -26.14
N ALA A 49 -6.82 -12.08 -26.14
CA ALA A 49 -6.40 -13.18 -27.01
C ALA A 49 -7.01 -14.55 -26.63
N ARG A 50 -7.34 -14.75 -25.34
CA ARG A 50 -7.73 -16.06 -24.79
C ARG A 50 -9.21 -16.19 -24.40
N THR A 51 -9.92 -15.09 -24.23
CA THR A 51 -11.33 -15.09 -23.86
C THR A 51 -12.16 -15.89 -24.88
N ALA A 52 -13.30 -16.43 -24.43
CA ALA A 52 -14.29 -17.03 -25.33
C ALA A 52 -15.24 -15.98 -25.92
N ARG A 53 -15.20 -14.74 -25.39
CA ARG A 53 -16.07 -13.64 -25.77
C ARG A 53 -15.73 -13.12 -27.16
N ARG A 54 -16.76 -12.78 -27.94
CA ARG A 54 -16.62 -12.14 -29.24
C ARG A 54 -16.52 -10.63 -29.06
N GLY A 55 -15.68 -9.99 -29.85
CA GLY A 55 -15.65 -8.54 -29.93
C GLY A 55 -14.31 -7.99 -30.41
N VAL A 56 -14.00 -6.76 -30.04
CA VAL A 56 -12.97 -5.96 -30.70
C VAL A 56 -12.09 -5.22 -29.69
N TRP A 57 -10.81 -5.10 -30.03
CA TRP A 57 -9.85 -4.24 -29.38
C TRP A 57 -9.73 -2.92 -30.13
N VAL A 58 -9.87 -1.80 -29.41
CA VAL A 58 -9.68 -0.45 -29.92
C VAL A 58 -8.65 0.25 -29.04
N ARG A 59 -7.60 0.78 -29.67
CA ARG A 59 -6.63 1.65 -29.00
C ARG A 59 -6.97 3.09 -29.32
N VAL A 60 -7.15 3.92 -28.29
CA VAL A 60 -7.45 5.35 -28.47
C VAL A 60 -6.13 6.10 -28.65
N ALA A 61 -5.86 6.55 -29.87
CA ALA A 61 -4.69 7.37 -30.15
C ALA A 61 -4.87 8.82 -29.68
N ASP A 62 -3.78 9.56 -29.56
CA ASP A 62 -3.82 11.00 -29.30
C ASP A 62 -4.63 11.73 -30.39
N GLY A 63 -5.50 12.65 -29.98
CA GLY A 63 -6.51 13.29 -30.84
C GLY A 63 -7.71 12.41 -31.25
N GLY A 64 -7.74 11.13 -30.84
CA GLY A 64 -8.84 10.19 -31.11
C GLY A 64 -10.01 10.25 -30.12
N GLY A 65 -9.94 11.18 -29.16
CA GLY A 65 -10.78 11.17 -27.96
C GLY A 65 -12.22 11.66 -28.09
N THR A 66 -12.53 12.37 -29.17
CA THR A 66 -13.86 13.00 -29.32
C THR A 66 -14.95 11.98 -29.64
N PRO A 67 -16.22 12.24 -29.25
CA PRO A 67 -17.32 11.32 -29.47
C PRO A 67 -17.45 10.79 -30.90
N ALA A 68 -17.41 11.67 -31.89
CA ALA A 68 -17.57 11.31 -33.30
C ALA A 68 -16.37 10.49 -33.82
N VAL A 69 -15.14 10.87 -33.44
CA VAL A 69 -13.93 10.18 -33.88
C VAL A 69 -13.87 8.77 -33.27
N PHE A 70 -14.08 8.66 -31.96
CA PHE A 70 -14.10 7.37 -31.27
C PHE A 70 -15.21 6.47 -31.80
N ALA A 71 -16.43 6.99 -31.98
CA ALA A 71 -17.55 6.22 -32.51
C ALA A 71 -17.27 5.70 -33.92
N GLY A 72 -16.69 6.53 -34.78
CA GLY A 72 -16.27 6.13 -36.12
C GLY A 72 -15.17 5.07 -36.13
N GLN A 73 -14.19 5.18 -35.23
CA GLN A 73 -13.14 4.15 -35.07
C GLN A 73 -13.72 2.82 -34.59
N LEU A 74 -14.65 2.85 -33.64
CA LEU A 74 -15.32 1.64 -33.16
C LEU A 74 -16.16 0.98 -34.27
N ALA A 75 -16.94 1.76 -35.00
CA ALA A 75 -17.74 1.26 -36.12
C ALA A 75 -16.87 0.64 -37.22
N LEU A 76 -15.78 1.30 -37.59
CA LEU A 76 -14.80 0.79 -38.55
C LEU A 76 -14.19 -0.52 -38.06
N ALA A 77 -13.75 -0.58 -36.81
CA ALA A 77 -13.15 -1.79 -36.24
C ALA A 77 -14.14 -2.96 -36.16
N LEU A 78 -15.42 -2.70 -35.90
CA LEU A 78 -16.48 -3.72 -35.95
C LEU A 78 -16.70 -4.22 -37.39
N HIS A 79 -16.69 -3.32 -38.37
CA HIS A 79 -16.87 -3.66 -39.78
C HIS A 79 -15.70 -4.50 -40.32
N ASP A 80 -14.47 -4.03 -40.14
CA ASP A 80 -13.25 -4.63 -40.70
C ASP A 80 -13.02 -6.06 -40.19
N HIS A 81 -13.49 -6.37 -38.98
CA HIS A 81 -13.36 -7.69 -38.37
C HIS A 81 -14.62 -8.56 -38.55
N GLY A 82 -15.57 -8.14 -39.40
CA GLY A 82 -16.77 -8.91 -39.72
C GLY A 82 -17.69 -9.13 -38.52
N LEU A 83 -17.68 -8.21 -37.54
CA LEU A 83 -18.54 -8.29 -36.37
C LEU A 83 -19.96 -7.82 -36.65
N ILE A 84 -20.13 -6.99 -37.69
CA ILE A 84 -21.40 -6.43 -38.16
C ILE A 84 -21.63 -6.77 -39.65
N GLY A 85 -22.90 -6.96 -40.03
CA GLY A 85 -23.32 -7.18 -41.41
C GLY A 85 -23.60 -5.87 -42.18
N ALA A 86 -23.86 -5.98 -43.48
CA ALA A 86 -24.17 -4.83 -44.34
C ALA A 86 -25.47 -4.10 -43.96
N ASP A 87 -26.41 -4.83 -43.35
CA ASP A 87 -27.68 -4.36 -42.81
C ASP A 87 -27.56 -3.61 -41.47
N ASN A 88 -26.40 -3.69 -40.82
CA ASN A 88 -26.15 -2.96 -39.58
C ASN A 88 -25.96 -1.45 -39.89
N PRO A 89 -26.55 -0.53 -39.11
CA PRO A 89 -26.40 0.91 -39.34
C PRO A 89 -24.96 1.43 -39.19
N LEU A 90 -24.06 0.63 -38.60
CA LEU A 90 -22.63 0.93 -38.47
C LEU A 90 -21.79 0.46 -39.67
N SER A 91 -22.38 -0.23 -40.65
CA SER A 91 -21.67 -0.84 -41.78
C SER A 91 -20.98 0.17 -42.70
N SER A 92 -21.44 1.42 -42.70
CA SER A 92 -20.84 2.51 -43.46
C SER A 92 -19.59 3.13 -42.81
N GLY A 93 -19.14 2.57 -41.67
CA GLY A 93 -17.86 2.89 -41.03
C GLY A 93 -17.74 4.33 -40.52
N GLN A 94 -16.53 4.90 -40.64
CA GLN A 94 -16.19 6.20 -40.04
C GLN A 94 -16.92 7.39 -40.69
N ALA A 95 -17.26 7.30 -41.98
CA ALA A 95 -17.82 8.43 -42.75
C ALA A 95 -19.19 8.89 -42.23
N VAL A 96 -19.99 7.99 -41.65
CA VAL A 96 -21.32 8.33 -41.13
C VAL A 96 -21.24 9.29 -39.94
N PHE A 97 -20.22 9.13 -39.10
CA PHE A 97 -20.09 9.90 -37.87
C PHE A 97 -19.61 11.35 -38.07
N GLN A 98 -19.17 11.69 -39.28
CA GLN A 98 -18.82 13.08 -39.62
C GLN A 98 -20.04 13.98 -39.80
N PHE A 99 -21.22 13.39 -40.00
CA PHE A 99 -22.47 14.10 -40.34
C PHE A 99 -23.62 13.81 -39.38
N VAL A 100 -23.35 13.12 -38.27
CA VAL A 100 -24.36 12.74 -37.28
C VAL A 100 -24.19 13.60 -36.03
N ASP A 101 -25.28 14.29 -35.66
CA ASP A 101 -25.32 15.13 -34.45
C ASP A 101 -25.18 14.31 -33.15
N GLU A 102 -25.66 13.05 -33.16
CA GLU A 102 -25.74 12.17 -31.99
C GLU A 102 -25.08 10.79 -32.24
N PRO A 103 -23.73 10.71 -32.19
CA PRO A 103 -22.98 9.48 -32.53
C PRO A 103 -23.36 8.28 -31.65
N TRP A 104 -23.68 8.53 -30.37
CA TRP A 104 -24.05 7.49 -29.41
C TRP A 104 -25.37 6.79 -29.74
N THR A 105 -26.33 7.53 -30.31
CA THR A 105 -27.62 6.95 -30.70
C THR A 105 -27.45 5.93 -31.82
N LEU A 106 -26.54 6.23 -32.77
CA LEU A 106 -26.22 5.32 -33.87
C LEU A 106 -25.48 4.07 -33.37
N LEU A 107 -24.47 4.26 -32.51
CA LEU A 107 -23.76 3.15 -31.86
C LEU A 107 -24.71 2.25 -31.09
N ARG A 108 -25.59 2.81 -30.25
CA ARG A 108 -26.56 2.03 -29.46
C ARG A 108 -27.43 1.14 -30.35
N ARG A 109 -27.95 1.69 -31.46
CA ARG A 109 -28.77 0.92 -32.43
C ARG A 109 -27.97 -0.20 -33.09
N GLY A 110 -26.77 0.09 -33.56
CA GLY A 110 -25.92 -0.88 -34.23
C GLY A 110 -25.46 -2.00 -33.30
N LEU A 111 -25.01 -1.67 -32.09
CA LEU A 111 -24.53 -2.62 -31.09
C LEU A 111 -25.64 -3.54 -30.58
N ALA A 112 -26.88 -3.02 -30.41
CA ALA A 112 -28.03 -3.83 -30.01
C ALA A 112 -28.36 -4.96 -31.02
N MET A 113 -27.96 -4.83 -32.30
CA MET A 113 -28.14 -5.86 -33.33
C MET A 113 -27.06 -6.94 -33.34
N VAL A 114 -25.93 -6.74 -32.63
CA VAL A 114 -24.77 -7.66 -32.66
C VAL A 114 -24.93 -8.83 -31.68
N GLY A 115 -25.71 -8.65 -30.61
CA GLY A 115 -25.82 -9.60 -29.50
C GLY A 115 -24.71 -9.40 -28.46
N GLU A 116 -24.23 -10.48 -27.86
CA GLU A 116 -23.14 -10.45 -26.87
C GLU A 116 -21.84 -9.95 -27.50
N LEU A 117 -21.33 -8.84 -26.97
CA LEU A 117 -20.14 -8.18 -27.49
C LEU A 117 -19.25 -7.68 -26.35
N SER A 118 -17.95 -7.92 -26.46
CA SER A 118 -16.94 -7.38 -25.55
C SER A 118 -16.04 -6.39 -26.26
N LEU A 119 -15.93 -5.19 -25.70
CA LEU A 119 -15.07 -4.13 -26.19
C LEU A 119 -13.87 -3.98 -25.26
N ALA A 120 -12.66 -4.06 -25.82
CA ALA A 120 -11.43 -3.70 -25.12
C ALA A 120 -10.97 -2.31 -25.58
N ILE A 121 -10.98 -1.32 -24.69
CA ILE A 121 -10.56 0.06 -24.94
C ILE A 121 -9.21 0.31 -24.28
N ASP A 122 -8.14 0.33 -25.06
CA ASP A 122 -6.78 0.61 -24.56
C ASP A 122 -6.46 2.10 -24.64
N GLU A 123 -5.77 2.61 -23.62
CA GLU A 123 -5.36 4.02 -23.49
C GLU A 123 -6.55 4.99 -23.42
N SER A 124 -7.54 4.68 -22.58
CA SER A 124 -8.73 5.54 -22.39
C SER A 124 -8.45 6.88 -21.74
N GLU A 125 -7.22 7.13 -21.27
CA GLU A 125 -6.76 8.48 -20.91
C GLU A 125 -6.86 9.47 -22.09
N ASN A 126 -6.91 8.98 -23.33
CA ASN A 126 -7.04 9.80 -24.54
C ASN A 126 -8.50 10.08 -24.93
N LEU A 127 -9.50 9.53 -24.21
CA LEU A 127 -10.91 9.86 -24.40
C LEU A 127 -11.24 11.15 -23.65
N ASP A 128 -12.07 12.00 -24.25
CA ASP A 128 -12.63 13.14 -23.52
C ASP A 128 -13.79 12.71 -22.60
N ASP A 129 -14.19 13.61 -21.69
CA ASP A 129 -15.23 13.33 -20.71
C ASP A 129 -16.58 12.99 -21.35
N GLU A 130 -16.88 13.59 -22.51
CA GLU A 130 -18.12 13.33 -23.24
C GLU A 130 -18.12 11.91 -23.84
N ALA A 131 -16.98 11.47 -24.37
CA ALA A 131 -16.80 10.13 -24.90
C ALA A 131 -16.80 9.07 -23.81
N VAL A 132 -16.16 9.33 -22.67
CA VAL A 132 -16.26 8.46 -21.49
C VAL A 132 -17.71 8.33 -21.04
N ALA A 133 -18.43 9.45 -20.90
CA ALA A 133 -19.84 9.44 -20.54
C ALA A 133 -20.71 8.70 -21.57
N GLY A 134 -20.40 8.85 -22.86
CA GLY A 134 -21.04 8.12 -23.96
C GLY A 134 -20.87 6.61 -23.87
N VAL A 135 -19.65 6.13 -23.61
CA VAL A 135 -19.37 4.70 -23.42
C VAL A 135 -20.10 4.17 -22.18
N ILE A 136 -20.10 4.92 -21.07
CA ILE A 136 -20.84 4.54 -19.86
C ILE A 136 -22.34 4.38 -20.16
N ARG A 137 -22.94 5.33 -20.90
CA ARG A 137 -24.34 5.23 -21.36
C ARG A 137 -24.57 4.02 -22.25
N LEU A 138 -23.66 3.70 -23.17
CA LEU A 138 -23.77 2.51 -24.02
C LEU A 138 -23.76 1.21 -23.20
N VAL A 139 -22.86 1.09 -22.23
CA VAL A 139 -22.79 -0.10 -21.35
C VAL A 139 -24.06 -0.24 -20.52
N HIS A 140 -24.64 0.88 -20.07
CA HIS A 140 -25.91 0.89 -19.35
C HIS A 140 -27.09 0.49 -20.25
N ASP A 141 -27.16 1.02 -21.47
CA ASP A 141 -28.32 0.86 -22.35
C ASP A 141 -28.29 -0.42 -23.20
N VAL A 142 -27.11 -1.03 -23.38
CA VAL A 142 -26.92 -2.25 -24.17
C VAL A 142 -26.46 -3.37 -23.22
N ALA A 143 -27.42 -4.11 -22.65
CA ALA A 143 -27.14 -5.14 -21.65
C ALA A 143 -26.23 -6.29 -22.13
N THR A 144 -26.09 -6.48 -23.45
CA THR A 144 -25.20 -7.48 -24.06
C THR A 144 -23.78 -6.95 -24.30
N LEU A 145 -23.53 -5.66 -24.05
CA LEU A 145 -22.22 -5.02 -24.18
C LEU A 145 -21.47 -5.09 -22.85
N SER A 146 -20.23 -5.56 -22.93
CA SER A 146 -19.31 -5.50 -21.81
C SER A 146 -18.02 -4.77 -22.23
N VAL A 147 -17.47 -3.94 -21.34
CA VAL A 147 -16.30 -3.10 -21.64
C VAL A 147 -15.15 -3.40 -20.69
N ARG A 148 -13.96 -3.61 -21.25
CA ARG A 148 -12.69 -3.71 -20.52
C ARG A 148 -11.87 -2.53 -20.97
N THR A 149 -11.33 -1.73 -20.05
CA THR A 149 -10.56 -0.55 -20.44
C THR A 149 -9.32 -0.36 -19.59
N THR A 150 -8.25 0.17 -20.20
CA THR A 150 -7.05 0.59 -19.50
C THR A 150 -7.02 2.11 -19.42
N THR A 151 -6.54 2.63 -18.28
CA THR A 151 -6.18 4.04 -18.16
C THR A 151 -4.94 4.21 -17.30
N ARG A 152 -4.12 5.22 -17.64
CA ARG A 152 -2.99 5.66 -16.81
C ARG A 152 -3.38 6.75 -15.81
N VAL A 153 -4.44 7.49 -16.10
CA VAL A 153 -4.93 8.60 -15.30
C VAL A 153 -6.39 8.32 -14.94
N PRO A 154 -6.82 8.51 -13.68
CA PRO A 154 -8.23 8.41 -13.32
C PRO A 154 -9.11 9.25 -14.26
N ASN A 155 -10.11 8.63 -14.88
CA ASN A 155 -11.13 9.30 -15.69
C ASN A 155 -12.53 8.85 -15.24
N GLY A 156 -13.59 9.31 -15.92
CA GLY A 156 -14.97 9.00 -15.54
C GLY A 156 -15.28 7.51 -15.31
N PHE A 157 -14.52 6.56 -15.89
CA PHE A 157 -14.72 5.12 -15.67
C PHE A 157 -14.39 4.64 -14.24
N VAL A 158 -13.60 5.39 -13.47
CA VAL A 158 -13.23 5.00 -12.09
C VAL A 158 -14.08 5.68 -11.01
N GLU A 159 -15.11 6.44 -11.42
CA GLU A 159 -16.00 7.15 -10.51
C GLU A 159 -16.78 6.20 -9.60
N PRO A 160 -16.66 6.32 -8.27
CA PRO A 160 -17.32 5.39 -7.33
C PRO A 160 -18.84 5.34 -7.49
N ALA A 161 -19.47 6.44 -7.92
CA ALA A 161 -20.91 6.53 -8.13
C ALA A 161 -21.41 5.58 -9.24
N LEU A 162 -20.56 5.18 -10.19
CA LEU A 162 -20.94 4.25 -11.26
C LEU A 162 -21.35 2.87 -10.73
N ALA A 163 -20.82 2.46 -9.58
CA ALA A 163 -21.18 1.19 -8.95
C ALA A 163 -22.65 1.15 -8.47
N MET A 164 -23.35 2.30 -8.43
CA MET A 164 -24.78 2.36 -8.13
C MET A 164 -25.67 1.95 -9.30
N SER A 165 -25.18 2.11 -10.53
CA SER A 165 -25.96 1.87 -11.76
C SER A 165 -25.43 0.72 -12.61
N LEU A 166 -24.15 0.37 -12.48
CA LEU A 166 -23.48 -0.65 -13.28
C LEU A 166 -22.65 -1.60 -12.39
N SER A 167 -22.50 -2.83 -12.84
CA SER A 167 -21.50 -3.75 -12.27
C SER A 167 -20.11 -3.31 -12.76
N VAL A 168 -19.40 -2.52 -11.94
CA VAL A 168 -18.09 -1.96 -12.24
C VAL A 168 -17.01 -2.58 -11.35
N ARG A 169 -15.90 -2.98 -11.95
CA ARG A 169 -14.71 -3.47 -11.25
C ARG A 169 -13.48 -2.66 -11.63
N VAL A 170 -12.90 -1.95 -10.67
CA VAL A 170 -11.65 -1.20 -10.87
C VAL A 170 -10.47 -1.99 -10.30
N LEU A 171 -9.54 -2.36 -11.17
CA LEU A 171 -8.28 -3.02 -10.83
C LEU A 171 -7.17 -1.96 -10.74
N ARG A 172 -6.64 -1.75 -9.53
CA ARG A 172 -5.58 -0.78 -9.25
C ARG A 172 -4.21 -1.44 -9.15
N GLU A 173 -3.17 -0.67 -8.78
CA GLU A 173 -1.79 -1.18 -8.70
C GLU A 173 -1.66 -2.43 -7.84
N ASP A 174 -2.37 -2.52 -6.71
CA ASP A 174 -2.35 -3.69 -5.82
C ASP A 174 -2.80 -4.97 -6.54
N ALA A 175 -3.85 -4.87 -7.35
CA ALA A 175 -4.31 -5.98 -8.17
C ALA A 175 -3.33 -6.29 -9.30
N LEU A 176 -2.70 -5.28 -9.89
CA LEU A 176 -1.81 -5.42 -11.05
C LEU A 176 -0.35 -5.75 -10.67
N ALA A 177 0.07 -5.53 -9.44
CA ALA A 177 1.41 -5.85 -8.95
C ALA A 177 1.67 -7.36 -9.09
N LEU A 178 2.93 -7.69 -9.34
CA LEU A 178 3.41 -9.07 -9.34
C LEU A 178 3.23 -9.64 -7.93
N THR A 179 2.74 -10.87 -7.86
CA THR A 179 2.89 -11.71 -6.66
C THR A 179 4.32 -12.25 -6.57
N ASP A 180 4.73 -12.80 -5.42
CA ASP A 180 6.03 -13.47 -5.27
C ASP A 180 6.27 -14.54 -6.34
N ALA A 181 5.25 -15.37 -6.61
CA ALA A 181 5.32 -16.41 -7.63
C ALA A 181 5.43 -15.83 -9.05
N GLU A 182 4.69 -14.77 -9.36
CA GLU A 182 4.79 -14.09 -10.66
C GLU A 182 6.15 -13.40 -10.82
N ALA A 183 6.69 -12.78 -9.77
CA ALA A 183 8.00 -12.13 -9.80
C ALA A 183 9.12 -13.15 -10.00
N ALA A 184 9.10 -14.28 -9.28
CA ALA A 184 10.03 -15.37 -9.48
C ALA A 184 9.99 -15.91 -10.92
N ALA A 185 8.78 -16.08 -11.47
CA ALA A 185 8.60 -16.60 -12.82
C ALA A 185 9.01 -15.61 -13.93
N VAL A 186 8.70 -14.31 -13.80
CA VAL A 186 9.17 -13.30 -14.78
C VAL A 186 10.69 -13.21 -14.76
N LEU A 187 11.29 -13.20 -13.57
CA LEU A 187 12.74 -13.07 -13.41
C LEU A 187 13.50 -14.36 -13.70
N ASP A 188 12.82 -15.50 -13.84
CA ASP A 188 13.42 -16.83 -13.99
C ASP A 188 14.44 -17.15 -12.86
N VAL A 189 14.05 -16.85 -11.61
CA VAL A 189 14.88 -17.06 -10.42
C VAL A 189 14.16 -17.87 -9.34
N GLU A 190 14.93 -18.45 -8.42
CA GLU A 190 14.40 -19.15 -7.25
C GLU A 190 13.53 -18.23 -6.36
N PRO A 191 12.46 -18.74 -5.71
CA PRO A 191 11.50 -17.93 -4.95
C PRO A 191 12.09 -17.06 -3.83
N ASP A 192 13.24 -17.44 -3.27
CA ASP A 192 13.89 -16.71 -2.17
C ASP A 192 14.96 -15.70 -2.65
N ALA A 193 15.07 -15.47 -3.96
CA ALA A 193 16.07 -14.57 -4.50
C ALA A 193 15.84 -13.12 -4.02
N PRO A 194 16.87 -12.40 -3.55
CA PRO A 194 16.71 -11.05 -2.99
C PRO A 194 16.16 -10.04 -4.00
N ILE A 195 16.39 -10.27 -5.30
CA ILE A 195 15.86 -9.46 -6.39
C ILE A 195 14.33 -9.47 -6.47
N ILE A 196 13.68 -10.57 -6.08
CA ILE A 196 12.21 -10.65 -6.02
C ILE A 196 11.73 -9.63 -5.00
N ARG A 197 12.32 -9.66 -3.80
CA ARG A 197 11.97 -8.71 -2.74
C ARG A 197 12.25 -7.27 -3.15
N ASP A 198 13.37 -6.99 -3.83
CA ASP A 198 13.66 -5.66 -4.34
C ASP A 198 12.60 -5.19 -5.35
N VAL A 199 12.13 -6.04 -6.26
CA VAL A 199 11.02 -5.69 -7.18
C VAL A 199 9.69 -5.47 -6.45
N LEU A 200 9.35 -6.33 -5.50
CA LEU A 200 8.09 -6.25 -4.75
C LEU A 200 8.06 -5.04 -3.80
N ASP A 201 9.15 -4.76 -3.09
CA ASP A 201 9.30 -3.59 -2.21
C ASP A 201 9.18 -2.28 -3.01
N HIS A 202 9.40 -2.32 -4.32
CA HIS A 202 9.19 -1.20 -5.25
C HIS A 202 7.92 -1.38 -6.10
N GLY A 203 6.84 -1.84 -5.48
CA GLY A 203 5.50 -1.85 -6.08
C GLY A 203 5.22 -3.02 -7.03
N GLY A 204 6.13 -3.98 -7.17
CA GLY A 204 5.90 -5.22 -7.91
C GLY A 204 5.60 -5.00 -9.39
N ALA A 205 6.17 -3.98 -10.02
CA ALA A 205 5.79 -3.61 -11.39
C ALA A 205 6.30 -4.62 -12.45
N PRO A 206 5.42 -5.26 -13.26
CA PRO A 206 5.83 -6.21 -14.30
C PRO A 206 6.82 -5.66 -15.33
N GLY A 207 6.70 -4.39 -15.70
CA GLY A 207 7.63 -3.76 -16.64
C GLY A 207 9.06 -3.68 -16.10
N LEU A 208 9.24 -3.63 -14.77
CA LEU A 208 10.56 -3.54 -14.13
C LEU A 208 11.22 -4.89 -14.20
N ALA A 209 10.51 -5.93 -13.77
CA ALA A 209 10.97 -7.30 -13.88
C ALA A 209 11.33 -7.64 -15.34
N ARG A 210 10.50 -7.24 -16.31
CA ARG A 210 10.79 -7.46 -17.73
C ARG A 210 12.03 -6.69 -18.19
N LEU A 211 12.18 -5.44 -17.82
CA LEU A 211 13.33 -4.63 -18.19
C LEU A 211 14.65 -5.25 -17.68
N LEU A 212 14.65 -5.83 -16.48
CA LEU A 212 15.79 -6.55 -15.92
C LEU A 212 16.15 -7.81 -16.75
N THR A 213 15.16 -8.57 -17.22
CA THR A 213 15.42 -9.73 -18.10
C THR A 213 15.96 -9.35 -19.48
N LEU A 214 15.57 -8.18 -19.99
CA LEU A 214 16.01 -7.70 -21.31
C LEU A 214 17.45 -7.18 -21.30
N ASP A 215 17.87 -6.48 -20.23
CA ASP A 215 19.27 -6.03 -20.06
C ASP A 215 20.25 -7.21 -20.07
N GLU A 216 19.87 -8.31 -19.41
CA GLU A 216 20.67 -9.55 -19.39
C GLU A 216 20.82 -10.16 -20.79
N SER A 217 19.73 -10.19 -21.56
CA SER A 217 19.74 -10.74 -22.93
C SER A 217 20.56 -9.89 -23.90
N ALA A 218 20.61 -8.57 -23.70
CA ALA A 218 21.34 -7.63 -24.54
C ALA A 218 22.84 -7.57 -24.24
N THR A 219 23.29 -7.99 -23.05
CA THR A 219 24.67 -7.79 -22.60
C THR A 219 25.64 -8.92 -22.94
N VAL A 220 25.27 -10.20 -23.08
CA VAL A 220 26.26 -11.28 -23.36
C VAL A 220 25.69 -12.53 -24.06
N GLY A 221 26.47 -13.12 -24.98
CA GLY A 221 26.24 -14.43 -25.58
C GLY A 221 26.30 -15.62 -24.60
N ALA A 222 25.22 -16.41 -24.60
CA ALA A 222 25.12 -17.85 -24.34
C ALA A 222 25.73 -18.52 -23.07
N HIS A 223 26.40 -17.87 -22.10
CA HIS A 223 27.06 -18.61 -21.01
C HIS A 223 26.89 -18.12 -19.56
N THR A 224 25.89 -17.29 -19.22
CA THR A 224 25.72 -16.87 -17.81
C THR A 224 24.28 -16.64 -17.38
N ARG A 225 23.48 -17.72 -17.26
CA ARG A 225 22.22 -17.76 -16.47
C ARG A 225 22.43 -17.49 -14.95
N ARG A 226 23.54 -16.85 -14.56
CA ARG A 226 24.05 -16.79 -13.18
C ARG A 226 24.02 -15.38 -12.58
N THR A 227 23.67 -14.33 -13.35
CA THR A 227 23.99 -12.93 -13.01
C THR A 227 22.86 -12.14 -12.33
N LEU A 228 21.58 -12.51 -12.46
CA LEU A 228 20.48 -11.86 -11.72
C LEU A 228 20.61 -11.97 -10.19
N ARG A 229 21.41 -12.94 -9.71
CA ARG A 229 21.72 -13.12 -8.27
C ARG A 229 22.64 -12.02 -7.71
N GLU A 230 23.35 -11.30 -8.57
CA GLU A 230 24.37 -10.30 -8.21
C GLU A 230 24.00 -8.88 -8.64
N ILE A 231 22.84 -8.68 -9.29
CA ILE A 231 22.35 -7.33 -9.60
C ILE A 231 22.00 -6.64 -8.29
N ASP A 232 22.79 -5.62 -7.94
CA ASP A 232 22.48 -4.73 -6.84
C ASP A 232 21.48 -3.64 -7.25
N SER A 233 20.93 -2.93 -6.27
CA SER A 233 19.94 -1.89 -6.51
C SER A 233 20.44 -0.73 -7.38
N SER A 234 21.77 -0.55 -7.50
CA SER A 234 22.36 0.52 -8.31
C SER A 234 22.25 0.23 -9.80
N ARG A 235 22.58 -0.98 -10.23
CA ARG A 235 22.46 -1.40 -11.63
C ARG A 235 21.01 -1.41 -12.12
N ILE A 236 20.07 -1.84 -11.26
CA ILE A 236 18.63 -1.74 -11.56
C ILE A 236 18.22 -0.28 -11.85
N SER A 237 18.74 0.65 -11.06
CA SER A 237 18.42 2.07 -11.22
C SER A 237 18.95 2.64 -12.53
N GLU A 238 20.15 2.22 -12.97
CA GLU A 238 20.72 2.61 -14.27
C GLU A 238 19.91 2.08 -15.45
N ILE A 239 19.45 0.83 -15.36
CA ILE A 239 18.61 0.21 -16.38
C ILE A 239 17.28 0.97 -16.51
N VAL A 240 16.61 1.28 -15.39
CA VAL A 240 15.36 2.04 -15.39
C VAL A 240 15.57 3.46 -15.91
N GLU A 241 16.67 4.12 -15.52
CA GLU A 241 17.03 5.43 -16.05
C GLU A 241 17.22 5.38 -17.58
N SER A 242 17.87 4.34 -18.10
CA SER A 242 18.03 4.13 -19.54
C SER A 242 16.69 4.01 -20.26
N PHE A 243 15.74 3.28 -19.68
CA PHE A 243 14.38 3.19 -20.20
C PHE A 243 13.65 4.55 -20.20
N LEU A 244 13.78 5.32 -19.11
CA LEU A 244 13.21 6.66 -19.05
C LEU A 244 13.87 7.61 -20.06
N ARG A 245 15.17 7.46 -20.36
CA ARG A 245 15.86 8.26 -21.40
C ARG A 245 15.26 8.09 -22.79
N ILE A 246 14.73 6.91 -23.12
CA ILE A 246 14.03 6.70 -24.40
C ILE A 246 12.74 7.52 -24.45
N ARG A 247 12.11 7.78 -23.31
CA ARG A 247 10.93 8.65 -23.18
C ARG A 247 11.26 10.12 -22.94
N ARG A 248 12.52 10.45 -22.61
CA ARG A 248 13.02 11.82 -22.34
C ARG A 248 13.06 12.81 -23.51
N PRO A 249 12.89 12.49 -24.81
CA PRO A 249 12.97 13.53 -25.86
C PRO A 249 12.02 14.73 -25.65
N ALA A 250 11.01 14.63 -24.78
CA ALA A 250 10.06 15.69 -24.44
C ALA A 250 10.34 16.44 -23.12
N TRP A 251 11.38 16.09 -22.34
CA TRP A 251 11.62 16.69 -21.01
C TRP A 251 12.71 17.75 -21.08
N ASP A 252 12.39 18.96 -20.63
CA ASP A 252 13.39 19.98 -20.40
C ASP A 252 14.18 19.71 -19.09
N GLU A 253 15.31 20.40 -18.93
CA GLU A 253 16.16 20.28 -17.74
C GLU A 253 15.38 20.67 -16.46
N ARG A 254 14.52 21.68 -16.57
CA ARG A 254 13.65 22.16 -15.49
C ARG A 254 12.76 21.06 -14.93
N PHE A 255 12.05 20.35 -15.79
CA PHE A 255 11.14 19.27 -15.40
C PHE A 255 11.92 18.06 -14.88
N THR A 256 13.07 17.77 -15.47
CA THR A 256 13.95 16.68 -15.01
C THR A 256 14.42 16.91 -13.58
N VAL A 257 14.98 18.09 -13.27
CA VAL A 257 15.47 18.43 -11.91
C VAL A 257 14.32 18.47 -10.90
N PHE A 258 13.14 18.95 -11.32
CA PHE A 258 11.93 18.92 -10.50
C PHE A 258 11.58 17.48 -10.10
N LEU A 259 11.45 16.58 -11.09
CA LEU A 259 11.11 15.17 -10.85
C LEU A 259 12.15 14.45 -9.99
N GLU A 260 13.45 14.66 -10.26
CA GLU A 260 14.54 14.12 -9.44
C GLU A 260 14.42 14.50 -7.97
N THR A 261 14.08 15.76 -7.71
CA THR A 261 13.98 16.28 -6.34
C THR A 261 12.74 15.74 -5.61
N ILE A 262 11.56 15.74 -6.25
CA ILE A 262 10.34 15.24 -5.60
C ILE A 262 10.39 13.73 -5.36
N CYS A 263 11.06 12.96 -6.23
CA CYS A 263 11.21 11.51 -6.09
C CYS A 263 12.11 11.10 -4.91
N LEU A 264 12.68 12.05 -4.16
CA LEU A 264 13.29 11.73 -2.87
C LEU A 264 12.24 11.37 -1.80
N ALA A 265 10.98 11.77 -1.99
CA ALA A 265 9.83 11.45 -1.15
C ALA A 265 8.93 10.43 -1.86
N ASP A 266 8.31 9.52 -1.10
CA ASP A 266 7.44 8.48 -1.68
C ASP A 266 6.05 9.03 -2.06
N ALA A 267 5.68 10.18 -1.50
CA ALA A 267 4.51 10.97 -1.87
C ALA A 267 4.79 12.45 -1.56
N VAL A 268 4.17 13.37 -2.30
CA VAL A 268 4.28 14.82 -2.08
C VAL A 268 2.92 15.50 -2.25
N ASP A 269 2.63 16.52 -1.42
CA ASP A 269 1.63 17.53 -1.78
C ASP A 269 2.32 18.69 -2.52
N VAL A 270 1.52 19.64 -3.04
CA VAL A 270 2.04 20.82 -3.74
C VAL A 270 2.97 21.64 -2.85
N ALA A 271 2.65 21.77 -1.55
CA ALA A 271 3.42 22.58 -0.61
C ALA A 271 4.82 22.00 -0.36
N LEU A 272 4.92 20.68 -0.16
CA LEU A 272 6.19 19.97 -0.03
C LEU A 272 6.97 20.02 -1.34
N ALA A 273 6.32 19.81 -2.49
CA ALA A 273 6.99 19.90 -3.78
C ALA A 273 7.60 21.30 -4.00
N SER A 274 6.86 22.37 -3.67
CA SER A 274 7.36 23.75 -3.67
C SER A 274 8.52 23.95 -2.68
N GLN A 275 8.42 23.40 -1.47
CA GLN A 275 9.47 23.52 -0.46
C GLN A 275 10.77 22.83 -0.85
N LEU A 276 10.70 21.62 -1.43
CA LEU A 276 11.87 20.84 -1.82
C LEU A 276 12.59 21.47 -3.03
N THR A 277 11.81 21.99 -3.98
CA THR A 277 12.31 22.46 -5.28
C THR A 277 12.52 23.98 -5.34
N GLY A 278 11.92 24.73 -4.41
CA GLY A 278 11.89 26.20 -4.44
C GLY A 278 11.00 26.77 -5.55
N ARG A 279 10.06 25.98 -6.10
CA ARG A 279 9.24 26.35 -7.25
C ARG A 279 7.81 26.71 -6.86
N GLU A 280 7.32 27.83 -7.37
CA GLU A 280 5.92 28.25 -7.22
C GLU A 280 4.98 27.48 -8.16
N ASP A 281 5.47 27.07 -9.33
CA ASP A 281 4.74 26.29 -10.34
C ASP A 281 4.72 24.78 -10.06
N ALA A 282 4.95 24.35 -8.82
CA ALA A 282 5.07 22.93 -8.50
C ALA A 282 3.78 22.14 -8.80
N GLY A 283 2.60 22.75 -8.63
CA GLY A 283 1.31 22.14 -8.97
C GLY A 283 1.22 21.77 -10.44
N ASP A 284 1.49 22.73 -11.33
CA ASP A 284 1.45 22.52 -12.79
C ASP A 284 2.42 21.43 -13.26
N LEU A 285 3.59 21.33 -12.61
CA LEU A 285 4.58 20.29 -12.92
C LEU A 285 4.14 18.91 -12.40
N LEU A 286 3.46 18.82 -11.25
CA LEU A 286 2.87 17.56 -10.78
C LEU A 286 1.73 17.10 -11.71
N ASP A 287 0.86 18.02 -12.14
CA ASP A 287 -0.21 17.72 -13.09
C ASP A 287 0.33 17.30 -14.46
N ARG A 288 1.44 17.92 -14.89
CA ARG A 288 2.20 17.45 -16.05
C ARG A 288 2.73 16.02 -15.83
N ALA A 289 3.31 15.75 -14.66
CA ALA A 289 3.85 14.43 -14.34
C ALA A 289 2.75 13.34 -14.33
N GLU A 290 1.55 13.65 -13.84
CA GLU A 290 0.41 12.74 -13.92
C GLU A 290 -0.01 12.49 -15.37
N ARG A 291 -0.17 13.54 -16.18
CA ARG A 291 -0.52 13.42 -17.61
C ARG A 291 0.49 12.61 -18.40
N GLU A 292 1.77 12.72 -18.06
CA GLU A 292 2.84 11.91 -18.67
C GLU A 292 2.94 10.49 -18.09
N GLY A 293 2.07 10.13 -17.13
CA GLY A 293 1.98 8.80 -16.52
C GLY A 293 3.13 8.48 -15.56
N LEU A 294 3.80 9.50 -15.03
CA LEU A 294 4.96 9.40 -14.15
C LEU A 294 4.60 9.23 -12.68
N GLY A 295 3.33 9.38 -12.36
CA GLY A 295 2.74 9.20 -11.03
C GLY A 295 1.25 9.46 -11.12
N GLN A 296 0.61 9.61 -9.96
CA GLN A 296 -0.83 9.86 -9.89
C GLN A 296 -1.20 10.62 -8.62
N TRP A 297 -2.30 11.37 -8.67
CA TRP A 297 -2.91 11.95 -7.49
C TRP A 297 -3.71 10.92 -6.69
N ARG A 298 -3.55 10.97 -5.36
CA ARG A 298 -4.32 10.23 -4.37
C ARG A 298 -5.08 11.19 -3.47
N SER A 299 -6.40 11.06 -3.44
CA SER A 299 -7.21 11.74 -2.43
C SER A 299 -7.00 11.11 -1.06
N GLN A 300 -6.75 11.93 -0.04
CA GLN A 300 -6.54 11.53 1.34
C GLN A 300 -7.83 11.54 2.18
N GLY A 301 -9.00 11.59 1.53
CA GLY A 301 -10.30 11.77 2.18
C GLY A 301 -10.63 13.23 2.48
N SER A 302 -11.77 13.49 3.13
CA SER A 302 -12.29 14.85 3.34
C SER A 302 -11.34 15.71 4.19
N GLY A 303 -10.86 16.82 3.62
CA GLY A 303 -10.12 17.88 4.34
C GLY A 303 -8.60 17.75 4.35
N ARG A 304 -8.01 16.74 3.72
CA ARG A 304 -6.56 16.62 3.51
C ARG A 304 -6.19 16.94 2.07
N ALA A 305 -5.01 17.52 1.88
CA ALA A 305 -4.46 17.76 0.54
C ALA A 305 -4.31 16.43 -0.22
N ALA A 306 -4.58 16.46 -1.52
CA ALA A 306 -4.25 15.34 -2.39
C ALA A 306 -2.72 15.16 -2.40
N LEU A 307 -2.28 13.90 -2.50
CA LEU A 307 -0.86 13.55 -2.57
C LEU A 307 -0.56 13.00 -3.95
N PHE A 308 0.49 13.52 -4.58
CA PHE A 308 1.06 12.93 -5.77
C PHE A 308 2.01 11.80 -5.36
N GLU A 309 1.76 10.61 -5.87
CA GLU A 309 2.60 9.43 -5.68
C GLU A 309 3.31 9.11 -7.00
N PRO A 310 4.66 9.30 -7.07
CA PRO A 310 5.42 8.91 -8.25
C PRO A 310 5.25 7.41 -8.54
N SER A 311 5.20 7.05 -9.83
CA SER A 311 5.19 5.64 -10.22
C SER A 311 6.46 4.95 -9.72
N PRO A 312 6.44 3.65 -9.41
CA PRO A 312 7.63 3.00 -8.88
C PRO A 312 8.87 3.08 -9.77
N PHE A 313 8.70 3.13 -11.10
CA PHE A 313 9.81 3.36 -12.04
C PHE A 313 10.38 4.76 -11.92
N THR A 314 9.49 5.76 -11.92
CA THR A 314 9.85 7.17 -11.77
C THR A 314 10.59 7.38 -10.46
N GLN A 315 10.00 6.90 -9.36
CA GLN A 315 10.56 6.99 -8.02
C GLN A 315 11.97 6.40 -7.96
N ARG A 316 12.14 5.18 -8.49
CA ARG A 316 13.41 4.49 -8.43
C ARG A 316 14.50 5.18 -9.23
N ALA A 317 14.28 5.43 -10.52
CA ALA A 317 15.30 6.01 -11.38
C ALA A 317 15.63 7.45 -10.99
N LEU A 318 14.63 8.28 -10.70
CA LEU A 318 14.85 9.70 -10.46
C LEU A 318 15.39 9.96 -9.06
N SER A 319 15.02 9.16 -8.04
CA SER A 319 15.67 9.24 -6.73
C SER A 319 17.13 8.79 -6.77
N ALA A 320 17.45 7.77 -7.56
CA ALA A 320 18.83 7.33 -7.76
C ALA A 320 19.66 8.35 -8.55
N SER A 321 19.07 9.00 -9.55
CA SER A 321 19.68 10.13 -10.25
C SER A 321 19.95 11.30 -9.29
N ALA A 322 18.94 11.72 -8.52
CA ALA A 322 19.06 12.79 -7.53
C ALA A 322 20.16 12.53 -6.49
N ARG A 323 20.26 11.29 -5.98
CA ARG A 323 21.31 10.92 -5.01
C ARG A 323 22.73 10.98 -5.58
N ARG A 324 22.89 10.79 -6.90
CA ARG A 324 24.18 10.93 -7.59
C ARG A 324 24.51 12.38 -7.94
N SER A 325 23.51 13.16 -8.35
CA SER A 325 23.69 14.54 -8.79
C SER A 325 23.80 15.54 -7.65
N LEU A 326 23.09 15.31 -6.53
CA LEU A 326 23.07 16.22 -5.39
C LEU A 326 24.28 16.06 -4.47
N ARG A 327 24.73 17.19 -3.92
CA ARG A 327 25.74 17.19 -2.85
C ARG A 327 25.20 16.50 -1.60
N PRO A 328 26.03 15.75 -0.83
CA PRO A 328 25.59 15.04 0.38
C PRO A 328 24.90 15.94 1.42
N SER A 329 25.34 17.19 1.57
CA SER A 329 24.73 18.17 2.48
C SER A 329 23.30 18.53 2.07
N ARG A 330 23.07 18.76 0.77
CA ARG A 330 21.74 19.07 0.23
C ARG A 330 20.82 17.85 0.31
N LEU A 331 21.33 16.66 0.03
CA LEU A 331 20.57 15.42 0.16
C LEU A 331 20.11 15.19 1.62
N ARG A 332 20.99 15.46 2.60
CA ARG A 332 20.63 15.44 4.02
C ARG A 332 19.53 16.46 4.32
N GLU A 333 19.71 17.72 3.92
CA GLU A 333 18.73 18.78 4.15
C GLU A 333 17.34 18.42 3.62
N LEU A 334 17.24 18.02 2.35
CA LEU A 334 15.97 17.61 1.73
C LEU A 334 15.38 16.39 2.45
N SER A 335 16.20 15.41 2.80
CA SER A 335 15.73 14.24 3.54
C SER A 335 15.13 14.60 4.90
N LEU A 336 15.64 15.62 5.59
CA LEU A 336 15.08 16.04 6.88
C LEU A 336 13.79 16.84 6.72
N VAL A 337 13.67 17.64 5.66
CA VAL A 337 12.40 18.29 5.29
C VAL A 337 11.33 17.23 5.02
N ILE A 338 11.66 16.20 4.23
CA ILE A 338 10.73 15.11 3.93
C ILE A 338 10.37 14.33 5.19
N ALA A 339 11.34 14.03 6.07
CA ALA A 339 11.08 13.31 7.31
C ALA A 339 10.11 14.07 8.23
N GLN A 340 10.25 15.39 8.30
CA GLN A 340 9.34 16.23 9.07
C GLN A 340 7.93 16.24 8.46
N TRP A 341 7.83 16.39 7.13
CA TRP A 341 6.54 16.32 6.44
C TRP A 341 5.86 14.94 6.59
N GLU A 342 6.63 13.85 6.50
CA GLU A 342 6.14 12.47 6.73
C GLU A 342 5.55 12.34 8.14
N LEU A 343 6.25 12.87 9.15
CA LEU A 343 5.76 12.90 10.53
C LEU A 343 4.44 13.69 10.66
N ASP A 344 4.38 14.89 10.08
CA ASP A 344 3.21 15.76 10.15
C ASP A 344 1.99 15.17 9.41
N ASN A 345 2.23 14.32 8.41
CA ASN A 345 1.19 13.59 7.66
C ASN A 345 0.86 12.20 8.24
N GLY A 346 1.37 11.87 9.43
CA GLY A 346 1.03 10.62 10.12
C GLY A 346 1.72 9.38 9.54
N ARG A 347 2.93 9.52 9.01
CA ARG A 347 3.81 8.44 8.52
C ARG A 347 5.06 8.31 9.40
N PRO A 348 4.91 7.91 10.68
CA PRO A 348 6.00 8.01 11.66
C PRO A 348 7.15 7.02 11.40
N PHE A 349 6.89 5.87 10.80
CA PHE A 349 7.94 4.87 10.54
C PHE A 349 8.87 5.32 9.42
N GLU A 350 8.32 5.93 8.38
CA GLU A 350 9.00 6.46 7.20
C GLU A 350 9.87 7.66 7.61
N ALA A 351 9.29 8.56 8.41
CA ALA A 351 10.02 9.65 9.05
C ALA A 351 11.19 9.12 9.91
N LEU A 352 10.96 8.08 10.71
CA LEU A 352 11.98 7.47 11.56
C LEU A 352 13.11 6.86 10.74
N ARG A 353 12.77 6.10 9.69
CA ARG A 353 13.71 5.49 8.75
C ARG A 353 14.63 6.55 8.14
N ARG A 354 14.05 7.67 7.70
CA ARG A 354 14.78 8.77 7.07
C ARG A 354 15.66 9.53 8.06
N ALA A 355 15.15 9.84 9.25
CA ALA A 355 15.92 10.49 10.31
C ALA A 355 17.08 9.60 10.81
N ALA A 356 16.86 8.29 10.91
CA ALA A 356 17.88 7.31 11.31
C ALA A 356 19.03 7.22 10.30
N ALA A 357 18.74 7.31 8.99
CA ALA A 357 19.76 7.28 7.93
C ALA A 357 20.82 8.39 8.11
N TYR A 358 20.42 9.56 8.61
CA TYR A 358 21.31 10.70 8.89
C TYR A 358 21.68 10.88 10.36
N ARG A 359 21.22 9.97 11.24
CA ARG A 359 21.41 10.03 12.71
C ARG A 359 20.96 11.37 13.32
N GLU A 360 19.84 11.92 12.85
CA GLU A 360 19.24 13.12 13.43
C GLU A 360 18.49 12.81 14.72
N TRP A 361 19.26 12.63 15.78
CA TRP A 361 18.75 12.23 17.08
C TRP A 361 17.62 13.11 17.67
N PRO A 362 17.62 14.45 17.50
CA PRO A 362 16.50 15.26 17.96
C PRO A 362 15.17 14.85 17.32
N LEU A 363 15.16 14.67 15.99
CA LEU A 363 13.99 14.25 15.23
C LEU A 363 13.60 12.80 15.54
N ILE A 364 14.57 11.88 15.61
CA ILE A 364 14.33 10.48 16.01
C ILE A 364 13.65 10.41 17.38
N THR A 365 14.17 11.17 18.35
CA THR A 365 13.62 11.21 19.71
C THR A 365 12.20 11.76 19.71
N GLU A 366 11.94 12.79 18.90
CA GLU A 366 10.60 13.36 18.78
C GLU A 366 9.60 12.38 18.16
N ILE A 367 9.97 11.71 17.08
CA ILE A 367 9.12 10.72 16.41
C ILE A 367 8.77 9.59 17.38
N VAL A 368 9.77 9.02 18.08
CA VAL A 368 9.54 7.95 19.07
C VAL A 368 8.67 8.47 20.22
N ARG A 369 8.95 9.67 20.73
CA ARG A 369 8.14 10.28 21.80
C ARG A 369 6.68 10.38 21.41
N ARG A 370 6.36 10.82 20.19
CA ARG A 370 4.98 11.02 19.72
C ARG A 370 4.29 9.73 19.27
N HIS A 371 5.02 8.78 18.67
CA HIS A 371 4.43 7.66 17.91
C HIS A 371 4.94 6.26 18.27
N TRP A 372 5.61 6.05 19.42
CA TRP A 372 6.17 4.73 19.76
C TRP A 372 5.19 3.55 19.65
N ASN A 373 3.90 3.74 19.96
CA ASN A 373 2.89 2.67 19.83
C ASN A 373 2.65 2.28 18.36
N GLU A 374 2.55 3.27 17.47
CA GLU A 374 2.38 3.07 16.02
C GLU A 374 3.63 2.45 15.38
N LEU A 375 4.79 2.59 16.03
CA LEU A 375 6.06 2.03 15.60
C LEU A 375 6.26 0.57 16.00
N LEU A 376 5.58 0.06 17.04
CA LEU A 376 5.79 -1.31 17.55
C LEU A 376 5.59 -2.43 16.50
N PRO A 377 4.61 -2.36 15.58
CA PRO A 377 4.46 -3.36 14.51
C PRO A 377 5.73 -3.53 13.65
N TYR A 378 6.55 -2.48 13.51
CA TYR A 378 7.77 -2.46 12.69
C TYR A 378 9.03 -2.91 13.46
N GLY A 379 8.88 -3.76 14.48
CA GLY A 379 9.95 -4.05 15.43
C GLY A 379 11.23 -4.63 14.81
N SER A 380 11.12 -5.48 13.78
CA SER A 380 12.28 -6.02 13.05
C SER A 380 13.06 -4.93 12.33
N GLU A 381 12.34 -4.06 11.64
CA GLU A 381 12.86 -3.00 10.79
C GLU A 381 13.50 -1.92 11.64
N ILE A 382 12.84 -1.51 12.74
CA ILE A 382 13.41 -0.58 13.72
C ILE A 382 14.71 -1.14 14.32
N THR A 383 14.75 -2.44 14.66
CA THR A 383 15.97 -3.08 15.16
C THR A 383 17.09 -3.02 14.12
N ALA A 384 16.76 -3.19 12.83
CA ALA A 384 17.71 -3.06 11.73
C ALA A 384 18.21 -1.61 11.56
N LEU A 385 17.34 -0.60 11.66
CA LEU A 385 17.70 0.83 11.55
C LEU A 385 18.79 1.23 12.56
N PHE A 386 18.72 0.70 13.78
CA PHE A 386 19.68 1.03 14.84
C PHE A 386 20.82 0.00 14.97
N ARG A 387 20.88 -1.00 14.08
CA ARG A 387 21.96 -1.99 14.07
C ARG A 387 23.30 -1.28 13.85
N GLY A 388 24.29 -1.61 14.68
CA GLY A 388 25.61 -0.97 14.64
C GLY A 388 25.70 0.39 15.33
N THR A 389 24.61 0.89 15.94
CA THR A 389 24.68 2.07 16.80
C THR A 389 25.42 1.73 18.09
N PRO A 390 26.48 2.47 18.48
CA PRO A 390 27.19 2.22 19.73
C PRO A 390 26.27 2.34 20.95
N LEU A 391 26.43 1.45 21.93
CA LEU A 391 25.66 1.50 23.19
C LEU A 391 25.84 2.82 23.94
N THR A 392 27.00 3.49 23.80
CA THR A 392 27.24 4.83 24.36
C THR A 392 26.32 5.89 23.74
N THR A 393 25.99 5.76 22.46
CA THR A 393 25.04 6.65 21.77
C THR A 393 23.61 6.32 22.17
N LEU A 394 23.25 5.03 22.20
CA LEU A 394 21.92 4.58 22.66
C LEU A 394 21.67 4.97 24.13
N GLY A 395 22.66 4.88 25.00
CA GLY A 395 22.58 5.36 26.38
C GLY A 395 22.31 6.87 26.48
N ARG A 396 22.69 7.64 25.46
CA ARG A 396 22.30 9.05 25.33
C ARG A 396 20.93 9.21 24.67
N GLN A 397 20.18 8.17 24.33
CA GLN A 397 18.85 8.27 23.72
C GLN A 397 17.87 7.34 24.44
N PRO A 398 17.39 7.72 25.65
CA PRO A 398 16.61 6.83 26.50
C PRO A 398 15.32 6.33 25.83
N LEU A 399 14.56 7.20 25.16
CA LEU A 399 13.29 6.83 24.51
C LEU A 399 13.49 5.79 23.41
N VAL A 400 14.49 6.01 22.55
CA VAL A 400 14.86 5.08 21.47
C VAL A 400 15.29 3.73 22.06
N THR A 401 16.13 3.77 23.09
CA THR A 401 16.63 2.55 23.75
C THR A 401 15.52 1.79 24.44
N THR A 402 14.55 2.47 25.05
CA THR A 402 13.37 1.82 25.63
C THR A 402 12.51 1.17 24.57
N MET A 403 12.27 1.85 23.44
CA MET A 403 11.53 1.25 22.33
C MET A 403 12.21 -0.05 21.85
N LEU A 404 13.54 -0.03 21.68
CA LEU A 404 14.33 -1.23 21.35
C LEU A 404 14.21 -2.32 22.43
N ALA A 405 14.17 -1.93 23.71
CA ALA A 405 13.97 -2.86 24.82
C ALA A 405 12.59 -3.53 24.78
N ILE A 406 11.53 -2.77 24.50
CA ILE A 406 10.16 -3.28 24.35
C ILE A 406 10.08 -4.27 23.18
N ILE A 407 10.64 -3.89 22.03
CA ILE A 407 10.70 -4.74 20.83
C ILE A 407 11.48 -6.04 21.11
N ALA A 408 12.61 -5.96 21.81
CA ALA A 408 13.39 -7.13 22.21
C ALA A 408 12.63 -8.01 23.20
N ASN A 409 11.88 -7.42 24.15
CA ASN A 409 11.12 -8.15 25.17
C ASN A 409 9.95 -8.94 24.59
N ALA A 410 9.41 -8.52 23.44
CA ALA A 410 8.35 -9.24 22.74
C ALA A 410 8.82 -10.60 22.15
N ARG A 411 10.14 -10.83 22.04
CA ARG A 411 10.73 -12.05 21.50
C ARG A 411 11.38 -12.87 22.63
N PRO A 412 10.95 -14.12 22.88
CA PRO A 412 11.49 -14.95 23.97
C PRO A 412 13.02 -15.08 23.95
N ASP A 413 13.60 -15.19 22.75
CA ASP A 413 15.03 -15.43 22.54
C ASP A 413 15.91 -14.19 22.80
N HIS A 414 15.30 -13.01 22.93
CA HIS A 414 16.01 -11.73 23.10
C HIS A 414 15.89 -11.13 24.51
N ARG A 415 15.47 -11.93 25.50
CA ARG A 415 15.21 -11.44 26.86
C ARG A 415 16.42 -10.78 27.54
N LEU A 416 17.62 -11.31 27.38
CA LEU A 416 18.85 -10.70 27.93
C LEU A 416 19.12 -9.33 27.30
N ARG A 417 18.92 -9.21 25.99
CA ARG A 417 19.10 -7.97 25.25
C ARG A 417 18.05 -6.92 25.60
N ALA A 418 16.82 -7.35 25.88
CA ALA A 418 15.78 -6.47 26.42
C ALA A 418 16.21 -5.89 27.78
N VAL A 419 16.73 -6.71 28.70
CA VAL A 419 17.22 -6.25 30.00
C VAL A 419 18.39 -5.28 29.85
N GLU A 420 19.35 -5.57 28.97
CA GLU A 420 20.48 -4.67 28.67
C GLU A 420 19.99 -3.28 28.22
N TYR A 421 19.10 -3.23 27.23
CA TYR A 421 18.54 -1.96 26.76
C TYR A 421 17.71 -1.25 27.84
N PHE A 422 16.92 -1.97 28.64
CA PHE A 422 16.19 -1.37 29.76
C PHE A 422 17.12 -0.74 30.80
N LEU A 423 18.22 -1.40 31.16
CA LEU A 423 19.21 -0.86 32.07
C LEU A 423 19.92 0.37 31.48
N LEU A 424 20.28 0.31 30.21
CA LEU A 424 20.93 1.41 29.48
C LEU A 424 20.01 2.63 29.39
N ALA A 425 18.73 2.44 29.09
CA ALA A 425 17.73 3.51 29.05
C ALA A 425 17.53 4.15 30.44
N ALA A 426 17.45 3.35 31.50
CA ALA A 426 17.32 3.84 32.87
C ALA A 426 18.55 4.66 33.30
N TYR A 427 19.76 4.21 32.95
CA TYR A 427 20.99 4.94 33.21
C TYR A 427 21.03 6.28 32.45
N GLY A 428 20.70 6.25 31.16
CA GLY A 428 20.62 7.46 30.32
C GLY A 428 19.58 8.47 30.79
N SER A 429 18.42 7.99 31.22
CA SER A 429 17.34 8.80 31.78
C SER A 429 17.79 9.55 33.04
N ARG A 430 18.47 8.88 33.99
CA ARG A 430 18.94 9.51 35.23
C ARG A 430 19.95 10.62 34.98
N GLN A 431 20.86 10.45 34.01
CA GLN A 431 21.80 11.50 33.63
C GLN A 431 21.12 12.70 32.94
N ARG A 432 20.00 12.46 32.25
CA ARG A 432 19.23 13.50 31.55
C ARG A 432 18.09 14.10 32.36
N SER A 433 17.73 13.53 33.51
CA SER A 433 16.63 14.02 34.38
C SER A 433 16.81 15.46 34.89
N ALA A 434 17.90 16.14 34.53
CA ALA A 434 18.03 17.58 34.59
C ALA A 434 17.24 18.34 33.49
N THR A 435 16.50 17.63 32.62
CA THR A 435 15.53 18.22 31.67
C THR A 435 14.41 18.92 32.44
N ARG A 436 14.12 20.18 32.09
CA ARG A 436 13.12 21.03 32.76
C ARG A 436 11.67 20.70 32.41
N ASP A 437 11.40 19.90 31.37
CA ASP A 437 10.04 19.62 30.89
C ASP A 437 9.34 18.49 31.71
N PRO A 438 8.19 18.76 32.36
CA PRO A 438 7.41 17.77 33.11
C PRO A 438 6.98 16.55 32.28
N ALA A 439 6.62 16.74 31.00
CA ALA A 439 6.12 15.66 30.14
C ALA A 439 7.20 14.60 29.86
N ASP A 440 8.41 15.06 29.53
CA ASP A 440 9.57 14.18 29.33
C ASP A 440 9.94 13.46 30.63
N ARG A 441 9.85 14.14 31.78
CA ARG A 441 10.14 13.53 33.09
C ARG A 441 9.18 12.40 33.43
N VAL A 442 7.87 12.60 33.25
CA VAL A 442 6.89 11.53 33.49
C VAL A 442 7.13 10.35 32.56
N LEU A 443 7.31 10.61 31.26
CA LEU A 443 7.54 9.56 30.28
C LEU A 443 8.76 8.71 30.63
N LEU A 444 9.88 9.35 30.96
CA LEU A 444 11.10 8.67 31.36
C LEU A 444 10.95 7.88 32.67
N ARG A 445 10.20 8.39 33.66
CA ARG A 445 9.94 7.67 34.92
C ARG A 445 8.98 6.50 34.73
N ALA A 446 7.94 6.66 33.92
CA ALA A 446 7.04 5.56 33.55
C ALA A 446 7.83 4.43 32.88
N ILE A 447 8.71 4.78 31.95
CA ILE A 447 9.66 3.88 31.28
C ILE A 447 10.58 3.18 32.28
N GLU A 448 11.20 3.92 33.20
CA GLU A 448 12.10 3.35 34.21
C GLU A 448 11.36 2.39 35.15
N SER A 449 10.12 2.70 35.52
CA SER A 449 9.28 1.82 36.35
C SER A 449 8.98 0.50 35.64
N ALA A 450 8.63 0.56 34.35
CA ALA A 450 8.37 -0.61 33.51
C ALA A 450 9.65 -1.44 33.31
N ALA A 451 10.79 -0.77 33.10
CA ALA A 451 12.10 -1.41 32.99
C ALA A 451 12.47 -2.18 34.26
N GLN A 452 12.25 -1.59 35.44
CA GLN A 452 12.48 -2.24 36.72
C GLN A 452 11.59 -3.48 36.87
N ARG A 453 10.28 -3.34 36.59
CA ARG A 453 9.31 -4.44 36.62
C ARG A 453 9.72 -5.62 35.71
N ILE A 454 10.11 -5.34 34.46
CA ILE A 454 10.52 -6.36 33.48
C ILE A 454 11.84 -7.04 33.89
N SER A 455 12.75 -6.27 34.48
CA SER A 455 14.03 -6.76 35.01
C SER A 455 13.90 -7.49 36.36
N GLY A 456 12.68 -7.69 36.87
CA GLY A 456 12.41 -8.36 38.14
C GLY A 456 12.68 -7.52 39.40
N ARG A 457 12.92 -6.22 39.25
CA ARG A 457 13.05 -5.24 40.34
C ARG A 457 11.70 -4.62 40.65
N ASP A 458 11.53 -4.10 41.87
CA ASP A 458 10.33 -3.35 42.23
C ASP A 458 10.34 -1.96 41.58
N GLY A 459 9.46 -1.75 40.60
CA GLY A 459 9.26 -0.49 39.90
C GLY A 459 8.29 0.48 40.57
N SER A 460 7.63 0.09 41.67
CA SER A 460 6.52 0.85 42.24
C SER A 460 6.93 2.21 42.78
N ARG A 461 8.12 2.35 43.37
CA ARG A 461 8.62 3.66 43.84
C ARG A 461 8.76 4.64 42.68
N VAL A 462 9.38 4.22 41.58
CA VAL A 462 9.56 5.05 40.39
C VAL A 462 8.21 5.36 39.73
N ALA A 463 7.27 4.41 39.78
CA ALA A 463 5.91 4.66 39.30
C ALA A 463 5.16 5.70 40.15
N ARG A 464 5.32 5.71 41.49
CA ARG A 464 4.74 6.77 42.35
C ARG A 464 5.33 8.13 42.00
N GLU A 465 6.65 8.22 41.83
CA GLU A 465 7.30 9.46 41.39
C GLU A 465 6.77 9.93 40.02
N ALA A 466 6.57 8.99 39.07
CA ALA A 466 5.97 9.31 37.78
C ALA A 466 4.53 9.84 37.92
N PHE A 467 3.73 9.21 38.79
CA PHE A 467 2.35 9.59 39.07
C PHE A 467 2.27 10.97 39.72
N GLU A 468 3.12 11.26 40.70
CA GLU A 468 3.18 12.57 41.37
C GLU A 468 3.51 13.69 40.38
N ILE A 469 4.47 13.46 39.48
CA ILE A 469 4.80 14.44 38.45
C ILE A 469 3.61 14.60 37.49
N PHE A 470 2.98 13.50 37.06
CA PHE A 470 1.83 13.52 36.15
C PHE A 470 0.62 14.26 36.72
N ASP A 471 0.36 14.07 38.01
CA ASP A 471 -0.75 14.72 38.73
C ASP A 471 -0.54 16.24 38.80
N GLN A 472 0.72 16.69 38.91
CA GLN A 472 1.12 18.10 38.97
C GLN A 472 1.24 18.79 37.60
N MET A 473 1.10 18.06 36.49
CA MET A 473 1.22 18.63 35.13
C MET A 473 0.03 19.53 34.79
N THR A 474 0.33 20.68 34.18
CA THR A 474 -0.70 21.58 33.62
C THR A 474 -1.39 20.95 32.39
N PRO A 475 -2.56 21.45 31.96
CA PRO A 475 -3.18 21.00 30.70
C PRO A 475 -2.25 21.12 29.48
N ASP A 476 -1.44 22.17 29.42
CA ASP A 476 -0.46 22.36 28.34
C ASP A 476 0.68 21.33 28.40
N ASP A 477 1.16 21.00 29.60
CA ASP A 477 2.15 19.93 29.77
C ASP A 477 1.58 18.57 29.35
N ARG A 478 0.32 18.28 29.69
CA ARG A 478 -0.36 17.03 29.29
C ARG A 478 -0.59 16.97 27.78
N ALA A 479 -0.95 18.10 27.16
CA ALA A 479 -1.06 18.19 25.71
C ALA A 479 0.24 17.83 24.99
N ARG A 480 1.41 18.07 25.60
CA ARG A 480 2.72 17.64 25.06
C ARG A 480 2.96 16.14 25.11
N LEU A 481 2.32 15.40 26.01
CA LEU A 481 2.30 13.92 25.96
C LEU A 481 1.50 13.43 24.73
N GLY A 482 0.60 14.26 24.22
CA GLY A 482 -0.21 14.00 23.03
C GLY A 482 -0.99 12.69 23.16
N ARG A 483 -0.90 11.84 22.14
CA ARG A 483 -1.60 10.55 22.09
C ARG A 483 -1.09 9.53 23.12
N ASN A 484 0.01 9.80 23.82
CA ASN A 484 0.65 8.86 24.72
C ASN A 484 0.18 8.97 26.17
N GLU A 485 -0.56 10.03 26.52
CA GLU A 485 -1.06 10.25 27.88
C GLU A 485 -1.75 9.00 28.48
N PRO A 486 -2.71 8.34 27.80
CA PRO A 486 -3.38 7.16 28.37
C PRO A 486 -2.41 5.99 28.59
N THR A 487 -1.45 5.80 27.70
CA THR A 487 -0.51 4.69 27.77
C THR A 487 0.53 4.91 28.88
N VAL A 488 0.99 6.15 29.06
CA VAL A 488 1.87 6.54 30.18
C VAL A 488 1.14 6.26 31.50
N HIS A 489 -0.11 6.67 31.62
CA HIS A 489 -0.94 6.41 32.79
C HIS A 489 -1.10 4.90 33.07
N ASN A 490 -1.35 4.10 32.01
CA ASN A 490 -1.47 2.65 32.12
C ASN A 490 -0.16 1.98 32.58
N GLN A 491 1.01 2.43 32.08
CA GLN A 491 2.30 1.87 32.50
C GLN A 491 2.61 2.16 33.97
N ILE A 492 2.27 3.36 34.43
CA ILE A 492 2.38 3.75 35.85
C ILE A 492 1.50 2.84 36.71
N GLY A 493 0.20 2.74 36.39
CA GLY A 493 -0.75 1.90 37.11
C GLY A 493 -0.33 0.43 37.14
N THR A 494 0.14 -0.11 36.01
CA THR A 494 0.66 -1.48 35.93
C THR A 494 1.87 -1.68 36.84
N SER A 495 2.81 -0.74 36.89
CA SER A 495 3.97 -0.84 37.80
C SER A 495 3.58 -0.81 39.27
N LEU A 496 2.60 0.02 39.65
CA LEU A 496 2.08 0.08 41.02
C LEU A 496 1.43 -1.24 41.42
N LEU A 497 0.54 -1.78 40.59
CA LEU A 497 -0.14 -3.06 40.82
C LEU A 497 0.84 -4.22 41.04
N TYR A 498 1.92 -4.28 40.24
CA TYR A 498 2.94 -5.33 40.39
C TYR A 498 3.80 -5.17 41.66
N GLY A 499 4.04 -3.95 42.16
CA GLY A 499 4.77 -3.76 43.42
C GLY A 499 3.92 -3.98 44.67
N GLU A 500 2.60 -3.83 44.56
CA GLU A 500 1.67 -4.02 45.68
C GLU A 500 1.23 -5.48 45.88
N THR A 501 1.40 -6.34 44.88
CA THR A 501 1.06 -7.77 45.01
C THR A 501 2.14 -8.57 45.77
N PRO A 502 1.78 -9.56 46.62
CA PRO A 502 2.73 -10.41 47.35
C PRO A 502 3.73 -11.14 46.45
N ARG A 503 3.31 -11.49 45.21
CA ARG A 503 4.15 -12.12 44.17
C ARG A 503 5.22 -11.17 43.60
N GLY A 504 4.99 -9.87 43.60
CA GLY A 504 5.98 -8.86 43.19
C GLY A 504 7.05 -8.63 44.26
N ARG A 505 6.62 -8.57 45.53
CA ARG A 505 7.53 -8.45 46.68
C ARG A 505 8.45 -9.67 46.83
N SER A 506 7.94 -10.89 46.61
CA SER A 506 8.75 -12.12 46.71
C SER A 506 9.80 -12.25 45.60
N ARG A 507 9.56 -11.69 44.40
CA ARG A 507 10.55 -11.64 43.30
C ARG A 507 11.64 -10.60 43.55
N ALA A 508 11.29 -9.44 44.12
CA ALA A 508 12.26 -8.40 44.47
C ALA A 508 13.25 -8.86 45.57
N SER A 509 12.80 -9.66 46.55
CA SER A 509 13.66 -10.24 47.58
C SER A 509 14.48 -11.45 47.10
N ALA A 510 14.01 -12.20 46.10
CA ALA A 510 14.68 -13.39 45.57
C ALA A 510 15.76 -13.11 44.51
N GLY A 511 15.92 -11.86 44.05
CA GLY A 511 16.88 -11.46 43.01
C GLY A 511 18.37 -11.61 43.35
N ARG A 512 18.73 -12.21 44.49
CA ARG A 512 20.13 -12.59 44.81
C ARG A 512 20.51 -14.01 44.38
N SER A 513 19.58 -14.84 43.89
CA SER A 513 19.94 -16.19 43.44
C SER A 513 18.88 -16.85 42.55
N ARG A 514 19.24 -17.03 41.26
CA ARG A 514 18.64 -17.86 40.18
C ARG A 514 17.47 -17.32 39.32
N PRO A 515 17.42 -17.69 38.02
CA PRO A 515 16.42 -17.23 37.05
C PRO A 515 15.18 -18.14 37.01
N ALA A 516 14.00 -17.56 36.76
CA ALA A 516 12.80 -18.30 36.40
C ALA A 516 11.99 -17.61 35.28
N THR A 517 11.57 -18.45 34.33
CA THR A 517 10.72 -18.24 33.15
C THR A 517 9.33 -17.65 33.51
N PRO A 518 8.72 -16.77 32.70
CA PRO A 518 7.29 -16.50 32.79
C PRO A 518 6.51 -17.38 31.82
N ALA A 519 5.42 -17.96 32.33
CA ALA A 519 4.45 -18.73 31.58
C ALA A 519 3.83 -17.88 30.45
N ALA A 520 3.81 -18.46 29.25
CA ALA A 520 3.02 -17.99 28.13
C ALA A 520 1.54 -18.06 28.48
N THR A 521 0.83 -16.94 28.36
CA THR A 521 -0.61 -16.95 28.12
C THR A 521 -0.82 -16.54 26.67
N GLY A 522 -0.78 -17.53 25.79
CA GLY A 522 -1.30 -17.38 24.44
C GLY A 522 -2.82 -17.20 24.51
N ARG A 523 -3.33 -16.13 23.90
CA ARG A 523 -4.69 -16.10 23.40
C ARG A 523 -4.64 -15.84 21.91
N ASP A 524 -5.08 -16.84 21.17
CA ASP A 524 -5.39 -16.80 19.75
C ASP A 524 -6.27 -15.59 19.40
N TYR A 525 -5.76 -14.73 18.54
CA TYR A 525 -6.59 -13.86 17.71
C TYR A 525 -6.83 -14.56 16.37
N ARG A 526 -7.87 -15.40 16.32
CA ARG A 526 -8.59 -15.67 15.07
C ARG A 526 -9.91 -14.92 15.13
N GLY A 527 -10.13 -14.12 14.09
CA GLY A 527 -11.17 -13.10 14.05
C GLY A 527 -12.59 -13.62 14.10
N SER A 528 -13.51 -12.70 14.33
CA SER A 528 -14.82 -12.62 13.68
C SER A 528 -15.59 -11.38 14.15
N ARG A 529 -16.02 -10.61 13.15
CA ARG A 529 -17.34 -9.98 13.02
C ARG A 529 -17.72 -8.86 13.99
N CYS A 530 -17.85 -7.68 13.39
CA CYS A 530 -18.92 -6.71 13.56
C CYS A 530 -20.06 -7.14 14.47
N LEU A 531 -20.26 -6.40 15.58
CA LEU A 531 -21.60 -6.07 16.05
C LEU A 531 -21.61 -4.61 16.51
N ARG A 532 -22.60 -3.91 15.95
CA ARG A 532 -22.99 -2.52 16.18
C ARG A 532 -23.27 -2.29 17.67
N GLY A 533 -22.92 -1.11 18.15
CA GLY A 533 -23.28 -0.66 19.50
C GLY A 533 -24.79 -0.46 19.69
N PRO A 534 -25.20 -0.21 20.94
CA PRO A 534 -26.10 0.91 21.14
C PRO A 534 -25.69 1.81 22.31
N THR A 535 -26.09 3.05 22.12
CA THR A 535 -25.98 4.25 22.94
C THR A 535 -26.88 4.25 24.18
N ARG A 536 -26.33 4.84 25.25
CA ARG A 536 -26.92 5.72 26.29
C ARG A 536 -28.19 5.33 27.06
N SER A 537 -28.03 5.45 28.39
CA SER A 537 -29.02 5.55 29.46
C SER A 537 -29.95 6.77 29.34
N ALA A 538 -31.24 6.63 29.71
CA ALA A 538 -31.85 7.25 30.90
C ALA A 538 -33.41 7.21 30.86
N GLU A 539 -33.98 6.62 31.93
CA GLU A 539 -35.20 6.95 32.69
C GLU A 539 -36.59 7.18 32.02
N ILE A 540 -37.57 6.38 32.49
CA ILE A 540 -38.85 6.75 33.17
C ILE A 540 -39.92 5.66 32.88
N PHE A 541 -40.41 5.03 33.95
CA PHE A 541 -41.55 4.08 34.05
C PHE A 541 -42.90 4.86 34.09
N PRO A 542 -44.15 4.27 34.00
CA PRO A 542 -44.51 2.84 34.07
C PRO A 542 -45.79 2.34 33.30
N LYS A 543 -46.09 1.04 33.52
CA LYS A 543 -47.41 0.33 33.52
C LYS A 543 -48.05 -0.11 32.18
N HIS A 544 -47.99 -1.43 31.89
CA HIS A 544 -49.11 -2.38 32.04
C HIS A 544 -48.73 -3.80 31.57
N GLU A 545 -48.88 -4.78 32.46
CA GLU A 545 -49.09 -6.21 32.17
C GLU A 545 -50.57 -6.46 31.78
N PRO A 546 -51.02 -7.69 31.40
CA PRO A 546 -50.34 -8.82 30.75
C PRO A 546 -51.20 -9.42 29.60
N SER A 547 -50.67 -10.37 28.81
CA SER A 547 -51.44 -11.50 28.23
C SER A 547 -50.54 -12.56 27.56
N ARG A 548 -50.51 -13.75 28.15
CA ARG A 548 -50.12 -15.07 27.59
C ARG A 548 -51.36 -15.71 26.90
N PRO A 549 -51.35 -16.98 26.41
CA PRO A 549 -50.39 -17.75 25.60
C PRO A 549 -51.07 -18.62 24.49
N GLY A 550 -50.29 -19.39 23.73
CA GLY A 550 -50.73 -20.63 23.06
C GLY A 550 -49.53 -21.29 22.35
N GLN A 551 -48.83 -22.29 22.90
CA GLN A 551 -49.13 -23.73 23.03
C GLN A 551 -49.38 -24.49 21.72
N SER A 552 -48.39 -25.32 21.33
CA SER A 552 -48.47 -26.77 20.96
C SER A 552 -47.24 -27.09 20.07
N SER A 553 -46.22 -27.91 20.41
CA SER A 553 -46.06 -29.26 21.00
C SER A 553 -46.28 -30.43 20.02
N ALA A 554 -45.19 -31.12 19.63
CA ALA A 554 -45.01 -32.59 19.53
C ALA A 554 -43.70 -32.92 18.75
N THR A 555 -42.59 -33.37 19.37
CA THR A 555 -42.16 -34.79 19.61
C THR A 555 -42.10 -35.64 18.32
N GLY A 556 -40.94 -36.01 17.74
CA GLY A 556 -39.96 -37.06 18.15
C GLY A 556 -40.42 -38.47 17.70
N PRO A 557 -39.60 -39.55 17.50
CA PRO A 557 -38.17 -39.80 17.83
C PRO A 557 -37.35 -40.62 16.75
N ILE A 558 -36.00 -40.58 16.74
CA ILE A 558 -34.95 -41.58 17.15
C ILE A 558 -34.72 -42.84 16.27
N GLY A 559 -33.44 -43.06 15.90
CA GLY A 559 -32.77 -44.37 15.64
C GLY A 559 -32.16 -44.50 14.23
N GLY A 560 -30.93 -44.93 13.95
CA GLY A 560 -29.81 -45.47 14.72
C GLY A 560 -28.54 -45.60 13.82
N ARG A 561 -27.37 -45.75 14.44
CA ARG A 561 -26.06 -46.17 13.87
C ARG A 561 -25.92 -47.71 14.02
N PRO A 562 -24.82 -48.44 13.62
CA PRO A 562 -23.48 -48.04 13.11
C PRO A 562 -22.90 -48.91 11.95
N ALA A 563 -21.68 -48.58 11.49
CA ALA A 563 -20.50 -49.47 11.28
C ALA A 563 -19.73 -49.31 9.93
N THR A 564 -18.43 -49.02 10.07
CA THR A 564 -17.28 -49.17 9.14
C THR A 564 -16.87 -50.67 9.01
N PRO A 565 -15.91 -51.16 8.16
CA PRO A 565 -14.59 -50.56 7.83
C PRO A 565 -13.91 -50.88 6.45
N ALA A 566 -12.72 -50.28 6.27
CA ALA A 566 -11.47 -50.82 5.67
C ALA A 566 -11.07 -50.60 4.19
N ALA A 567 -9.85 -50.04 4.04
CA ALA A 567 -8.73 -50.29 3.09
C ALA A 567 -8.96 -50.04 1.57
N THR A 568 -8.01 -49.63 0.71
CA THR A 568 -6.57 -49.95 0.58
C THR A 568 -5.80 -48.90 -0.25
N CYS A 569 -4.48 -48.91 -0.08
CA CYS A 569 -3.39 -48.22 -0.77
C CYS A 569 -3.18 -48.66 -2.25
N SER A 570 -2.71 -47.77 -3.15
CA SER A 570 -1.59 -48.10 -4.06
C SER A 570 -1.03 -46.89 -4.81
N TRP A 571 0.31 -46.81 -4.79
CA TRP A 571 1.21 -45.96 -5.55
C TRP A 571 1.22 -46.24 -7.06
N ARG A 572 1.57 -45.24 -7.89
CA ARG A 572 2.51 -45.41 -9.02
C ARG A 572 3.12 -44.09 -9.47
N THR A 573 4.45 -44.10 -9.47
CA THR A 573 5.42 -43.18 -10.04
C THR A 573 5.37 -43.13 -11.57
N ARG A 574 5.56 -41.93 -12.13
CA ARG A 574 6.64 -41.59 -13.07
C ARG A 574 6.93 -40.10 -12.98
#